data_AF-A0A2A5MBI1-F1
#
_entry.id   AF-A0A2A5MBI1-F1
#
_cell.length_a   1.000
_cell.length_b   1.000
_cell.length_c   1.000
_cell.angle_alpha   90.00
_cell.angle_beta   90.00
_cell.angle_gamma   90.00
#
_symmetry.space_group_name_H-M   'P 1'
#
loop_
_entity.id
_entity.type
_entity.pdbx_description
1 polymer ?
#
loop_
_entity_poly.entity_id
_entity_poly.type
_entity_poly.pdbx_seq_one_letter_code
_entity_poly.pdbx_strand_id
1 'polypeptide(L)'
;MGMRAPESLTAEHNIAEFCCQEPALNEWLKKKALRNHSTGISRVYVVCAENTNRVIGYYCLSSGSVHRNTVPGAYRRNAPDVIPVIVLGRLAIDQAWAGNGLGAALLKDAIYRTQNIAFQVGVRALAVHALNEEVKCFYTRFGFEPSIVNTLTLLFPIKV
;
A
#
# COMPACT_ATOMS: atom_id res chain seq x y z
N MET A 1 15.30 14.05 13.17
CA MET A 1 15.32 12.69 12.60
C MET A 1 15.04 12.82 11.11
N GLY A 2 16.05 12.68 10.27
CA GLY A 2 15.85 12.71 8.81
C GLY A 2 15.50 11.33 8.25
N MET A 3 15.00 11.33 7.03
CA MET A 3 14.66 10.14 6.26
C MET A 3 14.87 10.39 4.77
N ARG A 4 15.15 9.34 4.01
CA ARG A 4 15.31 9.41 2.55
C ARG A 4 13.94 9.34 1.86
N ALA A 5 13.86 9.83 0.61
CA ALA A 5 12.65 9.69 -0.19
C ALA A 5 12.31 8.22 -0.45
N PRO A 6 11.02 7.87 -0.70
CA PRO A 6 10.64 6.50 -1.01
C PRO A 6 11.37 5.95 -2.25
N GLU A 7 12.06 4.83 -2.08
CA GLU A 7 12.88 4.17 -3.11
C GLU A 7 12.50 2.70 -3.28
N SER A 8 12.91 2.08 -4.39
CA SER A 8 12.62 0.67 -4.65
C SER A 8 13.45 -0.23 -3.73
N LEU A 9 12.84 -1.32 -3.22
CA LEU A 9 13.56 -2.29 -2.39
C LEU A 9 14.68 -2.98 -3.20
N THR A 10 15.87 -3.05 -2.60
CA THR A 10 17.06 -3.75 -3.12
C THR A 10 17.69 -4.61 -2.01
N ALA A 11 18.67 -5.44 -2.38
CA ALA A 11 19.40 -6.28 -1.40
C ALA A 11 20.29 -5.47 -0.44
N GLU A 12 20.59 -4.21 -0.74
CA GLU A 12 21.42 -3.34 0.11
C GLU A 12 20.67 -2.79 1.34
N HIS A 13 19.34 -2.88 1.30
CA HIS A 13 18.47 -2.39 2.37
C HIS A 13 18.56 -3.29 3.61
N ASN A 14 18.83 -2.68 4.76
CA ASN A 14 18.78 -3.35 6.05
C ASN A 14 17.34 -3.38 6.58
N ILE A 15 16.74 -4.57 6.52
CA ILE A 15 15.39 -4.88 7.00
C ILE A 15 15.40 -5.78 8.25
N ALA A 16 16.57 -6.19 8.74
CA ALA A 16 16.70 -7.20 9.80
C ALA A 16 16.05 -6.74 11.12
N GLU A 17 16.25 -5.47 11.45
CA GLU A 17 15.75 -4.84 12.68
C GLU A 17 14.33 -4.27 12.55
N PHE A 18 13.72 -4.31 11.36
CA PHE A 18 12.39 -3.74 11.15
C PHE A 18 11.36 -4.42 12.07
N CYS A 19 10.63 -3.60 12.81
CA CYS A 19 9.61 -4.05 13.75
C CYS A 19 8.42 -3.07 13.79
N CYS A 20 7.32 -3.43 13.15
CA CYS A 20 6.02 -2.77 13.30
C CYS A 20 5.12 -3.55 14.27
N GLN A 21 3.94 -3.02 14.58
CA GLN A 21 2.97 -3.63 15.50
C GLN A 21 2.41 -4.98 15.02
N GLU A 22 2.47 -5.26 13.72
CA GLU A 22 1.88 -6.44 13.10
C GLU A 22 2.96 -7.47 12.71
N PRO A 23 3.10 -8.60 13.46
CA PRO A 23 4.18 -9.56 13.22
C PRO A 23 4.20 -10.15 11.81
N ALA A 24 3.02 -10.34 11.21
CA ALA A 24 2.90 -10.85 9.85
C ALA A 24 3.52 -9.91 8.79
N LEU A 25 3.50 -8.60 9.03
CA LEU A 25 4.13 -7.61 8.15
C LEU A 25 5.67 -7.66 8.30
N ASN A 26 6.17 -7.76 9.54
CA ASN A 26 7.59 -7.90 9.84
C ASN A 26 8.19 -9.13 9.14
N GLU A 27 7.53 -10.28 9.33
CA GLU A 27 7.98 -11.56 8.76
C GLU A 27 7.93 -11.55 7.23
N TRP A 28 6.90 -10.95 6.65
CA TRP A 28 6.80 -10.85 5.20
C TRP A 28 7.91 -9.98 4.60
N LEU A 29 8.24 -8.85 5.23
CA LEU A 29 9.33 -7.99 4.78
C LEU A 29 10.65 -8.78 4.77
N LYS A 30 10.98 -9.43 5.88
CA LYS A 30 12.25 -10.15 6.09
C LYS A 30 12.39 -11.38 5.19
N LYS A 31 11.30 -12.13 4.96
CA LYS A 31 11.38 -13.45 4.31
C LYS A 31 10.93 -13.46 2.84
N LYS A 32 10.08 -12.52 2.41
CA LYS A 32 9.36 -12.62 1.13
C LYS A 32 9.46 -11.38 0.25
N ALA A 33 9.61 -10.18 0.81
CA ALA A 33 9.49 -8.93 0.06
C ALA A 33 10.47 -8.82 -1.13
N LEU A 34 11.76 -9.08 -0.91
CA LEU A 34 12.77 -8.95 -1.96
C LEU A 34 12.55 -9.96 -3.10
N ARG A 35 12.16 -11.20 -2.76
CA ARG A 35 11.82 -12.21 -3.76
C ARG A 35 10.57 -11.82 -4.54
N ASN A 36 9.51 -11.42 -3.86
CA ASN A 36 8.28 -10.99 -4.52
C ASN A 36 8.49 -9.74 -5.39
N HIS A 37 9.43 -8.88 -5.01
CA HIS A 37 9.84 -7.72 -5.79
C HIS A 37 10.56 -8.09 -7.09
N SER A 38 11.57 -8.94 -6.98
CA SER A 38 12.37 -9.39 -8.12
C SER A 38 11.58 -10.26 -9.10
N THR A 39 10.64 -11.08 -8.62
CA THR A 39 9.79 -11.92 -9.48
C THR A 39 8.56 -11.21 -10.04
N GLY A 40 8.34 -9.94 -9.68
CA GLY A 40 7.23 -9.14 -10.21
C GLY A 40 5.86 -9.42 -9.56
N ILE A 41 5.79 -10.25 -8.52
CA ILE A 41 4.55 -10.49 -7.75
C ILE A 41 4.05 -9.20 -7.08
N SER A 42 4.96 -8.39 -6.56
CA SER A 42 4.62 -7.10 -5.94
C SER A 42 5.77 -6.11 -6.07
N ARG A 43 5.51 -4.84 -6.41
CA ARG A 43 6.53 -3.79 -6.34
C ARG A 43 6.59 -3.23 -4.93
N VAL A 44 7.77 -3.24 -4.31
CA VAL A 44 7.98 -2.90 -2.90
C VAL A 44 8.82 -1.64 -2.85
N TYR A 45 8.33 -0.66 -2.09
CA TYR A 45 9.00 0.61 -1.87
C TYR A 45 9.28 0.78 -0.39
N VAL A 46 10.42 1.35 -0.07
CA VAL A 46 10.92 1.54 1.29
C VAL A 46 11.32 2.98 1.51
N VAL A 47 11.26 3.40 2.77
CA VAL A 47 11.88 4.63 3.27
C VAL A 47 12.92 4.23 4.29
N CYS A 48 14.09 4.84 4.18
CA CYS A 48 15.21 4.60 5.07
C CYS A 48 15.48 5.79 5.99
N ALA A 49 16.03 5.52 7.17
CA ALA A 49 16.60 6.57 8.01
C ALA A 49 17.74 7.27 7.24
N GLU A 50 17.85 8.59 7.42
CA GLU A 50 18.83 9.42 6.73
C GLU A 50 20.26 8.88 6.88
N ASN A 51 21.03 8.92 5.78
CA ASN A 51 22.40 8.43 5.69
C ASN A 51 22.59 6.95 6.10
N THR A 52 21.53 6.14 6.06
CA THR A 52 21.60 4.69 6.32
C THR A 52 20.76 3.89 5.32
N ASN A 53 20.98 2.58 5.31
CA ASN A 53 20.13 1.60 4.63
C ASN A 53 19.09 0.98 5.56
N ARG A 54 18.92 1.50 6.80
CA ARG A 54 17.92 0.97 7.73
C ARG A 54 16.53 1.37 7.27
N VAL A 55 15.74 0.39 6.90
CA VAL A 55 14.33 0.58 6.52
C VAL A 55 13.52 0.94 7.77
N ILE A 56 12.76 2.03 7.67
CA ILE A 56 11.90 2.55 8.76
C ILE A 56 10.42 2.57 8.37
N GLY A 57 10.11 2.29 7.11
CA GLY A 57 8.75 2.13 6.61
C GLY A 57 8.77 1.53 5.21
N TYR A 58 7.71 0.80 4.87
CA TYR A 58 7.57 0.23 3.54
C TYR A 58 6.12 0.07 3.14
N TYR A 59 5.90 -0.08 1.84
CA TYR A 59 4.63 -0.55 1.29
C TYR A 59 4.84 -1.37 0.02
N CYS A 60 3.82 -2.08 -0.42
CA CYS A 60 3.86 -2.79 -1.69
C CYS A 60 2.58 -2.63 -2.53
N LEU A 61 2.77 -2.54 -3.84
CA LEU A 61 1.72 -2.47 -4.84
C LEU A 61 1.72 -3.74 -5.71
N SER A 62 0.54 -4.21 -6.08
CA SER A 62 0.36 -5.28 -7.07
C SER A 62 -0.87 -5.00 -7.93
N SER A 63 -0.92 -5.57 -9.14
CA SER A 63 -2.14 -5.58 -9.94
C SER A 63 -3.22 -6.42 -9.26
N GLY A 64 -4.48 -6.04 -9.44
CA GLY A 64 -5.60 -6.85 -8.97
C GLY A 64 -6.91 -6.44 -9.61
N SER A 65 -7.98 -7.04 -9.11
CA SER A 65 -9.34 -6.74 -9.55
C SER A 65 -10.35 -6.94 -8.43
N VAL A 66 -11.46 -6.23 -8.51
CA VAL A 66 -12.60 -6.40 -7.60
C VAL A 66 -13.87 -6.62 -8.41
N HIS A 67 -14.79 -7.42 -7.89
CA HIS A 67 -16.08 -7.59 -8.54
C HIS A 67 -16.91 -6.31 -8.43
N ARG A 68 -17.59 -5.94 -9.51
CA ARG A 68 -18.45 -4.76 -9.58
C ARG A 68 -19.52 -4.74 -8.48
N ASN A 69 -20.02 -5.90 -8.07
CA ASN A 69 -21.03 -6.02 -7.03
C ASN A 69 -20.47 -5.79 -5.61
N THR A 70 -19.15 -5.71 -5.39
CA THR A 70 -18.58 -5.49 -4.05
C THR A 70 -18.26 -4.02 -3.78
N VAL A 71 -18.15 -3.17 -4.81
CA VAL A 71 -17.73 -1.77 -4.66
C VAL A 71 -18.90 -0.79 -4.52
N PRO A 72 -18.74 0.42 -3.95
CA PRO A 72 -19.78 1.43 -3.92
C PRO A 72 -20.27 1.87 -5.31
N GLY A 73 -21.46 2.46 -5.39
CA GLY A 73 -22.12 2.83 -6.66
C GLY A 73 -21.27 3.72 -7.59
N ALA A 74 -20.48 4.63 -7.02
CA ALA A 74 -19.60 5.54 -7.78
C ALA A 74 -18.56 4.81 -8.66
N TYR A 75 -18.14 3.60 -8.26
CA TYR A 75 -17.17 2.79 -8.99
C TYR A 75 -17.82 1.96 -10.10
N ARG A 76 -19.12 1.67 -10.01
CA ARG A 76 -19.85 0.73 -10.88
C ARG A 76 -20.33 1.32 -12.19
N ARG A 77 -20.47 2.65 -12.26
CA ARG A 77 -21.08 3.33 -13.41
C ARG A 77 -20.23 3.06 -14.65
N ASN A 78 -20.84 2.45 -15.67
CA ASN A 78 -20.20 2.04 -16.93
C ASN A 78 -18.97 1.13 -16.75
N ALA A 79 -18.86 0.42 -15.63
CA ALA A 79 -17.76 -0.47 -15.35
C ALA A 79 -18.09 -1.92 -15.75
N PRO A 80 -17.09 -2.70 -16.21
CA PRO A 80 -17.23 -4.13 -16.42
C PRO A 80 -17.50 -4.87 -15.09
N ASP A 81 -17.87 -6.16 -15.17
CA ASP A 81 -18.15 -6.99 -13.99
C ASP A 81 -16.93 -7.19 -13.08
N VAL A 82 -15.73 -7.09 -13.66
CA VAL A 82 -14.45 -7.13 -12.96
C VAL A 82 -13.75 -5.80 -13.17
N ILE A 83 -13.59 -5.04 -12.09
CA ILE A 83 -13.03 -3.69 -12.11
C ILE A 83 -11.52 -3.77 -11.87
N PRO A 84 -10.68 -3.23 -12.76
CA PRO A 84 -9.23 -3.25 -12.58
C PRO A 84 -8.81 -2.29 -11.48
N VAL A 85 -7.96 -2.78 -10.58
CA VAL A 85 -7.43 -2.01 -9.45
C VAL A 85 -5.93 -2.25 -9.28
N ILE A 86 -5.28 -1.31 -8.60
CA ILE A 86 -4.01 -1.60 -7.94
C ILE A 86 -4.33 -1.94 -6.48
N VAL A 87 -3.63 -2.91 -5.92
CA VAL A 87 -3.79 -3.34 -4.54
C VAL A 87 -2.61 -2.81 -3.73
N LEU A 88 -2.90 -2.00 -2.71
CA LEU A 88 -1.97 -1.69 -1.63
C LEU A 88 -1.95 -2.89 -0.68
N GLY A 89 -1.06 -3.85 -0.98
CA GLY A 89 -1.05 -5.13 -0.28
C GLY A 89 -0.59 -5.02 1.16
N ARG A 90 0.40 -4.14 1.42
CA ARG A 90 1.01 -3.93 2.74
C ARG A 90 1.45 -2.49 2.87
N LEU A 91 1.32 -1.95 4.08
CA LEU A 91 1.84 -0.66 4.51
C LEU A 91 2.23 -0.82 5.98
N ALA A 92 3.50 -0.57 6.31
CA ALA A 92 3.98 -0.71 7.69
C ALA A 92 5.05 0.33 8.00
N ILE A 93 5.02 0.82 9.23
CA ILE A 93 6.01 1.75 9.79
C ILE A 93 6.68 1.07 10.97
N ASP A 94 7.99 1.23 11.08
CA ASP A 94 8.75 0.79 12.24
C ASP A 94 8.24 1.48 13.52
N GLN A 95 8.10 0.75 14.62
CA GLN A 95 7.52 1.26 15.87
C GLN A 95 8.26 2.49 16.39
N ALA A 96 9.59 2.57 16.24
CA ALA A 96 10.37 3.72 16.68
C ALA A 96 10.09 5.00 15.87
N TRP A 97 9.43 4.86 14.71
CA TRP A 97 9.12 5.95 13.78
C TRP A 97 7.61 6.19 13.61
N ALA A 98 6.77 5.38 14.26
CA ALA A 98 5.32 5.53 14.26
C ALA A 98 4.89 6.87 14.90
N GLY A 99 3.67 7.34 14.55
CA GLY A 99 3.10 8.58 15.10
C GLY A 99 3.62 9.89 14.48
N ASN A 100 4.69 9.87 13.68
CA ASN A 100 5.28 11.07 13.08
C ASN A 100 4.73 11.41 11.67
N GLY A 101 3.55 10.90 11.30
CA GLY A 101 2.94 11.15 9.98
C GLY A 101 3.53 10.32 8.82
N LEU A 102 4.54 9.49 9.07
CA LEU A 102 5.20 8.68 8.02
C LEU A 102 4.24 7.72 7.29
N GLY A 103 3.26 7.14 8.00
CA GLY A 103 2.23 6.30 7.38
C GLY A 103 1.39 7.05 6.34
N ALA A 104 1.02 8.29 6.64
CA ALA A 104 0.28 9.16 5.72
C ALA A 104 1.15 9.56 4.51
N ALA A 105 2.44 9.83 4.74
CA ALA A 105 3.39 10.16 3.68
C ALA A 105 3.59 8.98 2.70
N LEU A 106 3.76 7.76 3.22
CA LEU A 106 3.86 6.55 2.39
C LEU A 106 2.55 6.26 1.63
N LEU A 107 1.39 6.44 2.26
CA LEU A 107 0.10 6.29 1.58
C LEU A 107 -0.05 7.30 0.43
N LYS A 108 0.37 8.54 0.64
CA LYS A 108 0.38 9.58 -0.40
C LYS A 108 1.29 9.19 -1.57
N ASP A 109 2.50 8.69 -1.28
CA ASP A 109 3.42 8.19 -2.32
C ASP A 109 2.79 7.00 -3.10
N ALA A 110 2.15 6.06 -2.40
CA ALA A 110 1.46 4.93 -3.03
C ALA A 110 0.31 5.37 -3.97
N ILE A 111 -0.47 6.39 -3.58
CA ILE A 111 -1.52 6.97 -4.42
C ILE A 111 -0.91 7.60 -5.68
N TYR A 112 0.13 8.42 -5.55
CA TYR A 112 0.79 9.05 -6.70
C TYR A 112 1.35 8.02 -7.68
N ARG A 113 2.01 6.96 -7.17
CA ARG A 113 2.50 5.88 -8.03
C ARG A 113 1.38 5.16 -8.74
N THR A 114 0.25 4.94 -8.06
CA THR A 114 -0.94 4.34 -8.66
C THR A 114 -1.52 5.23 -9.76
N GLN A 115 -1.59 6.54 -9.56
CA GLN A 115 -2.02 7.49 -10.59
C GLN A 115 -1.08 7.45 -11.81
N ASN A 116 0.24 7.41 -11.58
CA ASN A 116 1.21 7.29 -12.67
C ASN A 116 1.04 6.00 -13.48
N ILE A 117 0.78 4.88 -12.81
CA ILE A 117 0.46 3.60 -13.47
C ILE A 117 -0.83 3.73 -14.30
N ALA A 118 -1.84 4.46 -13.79
CA ALA A 118 -3.14 4.60 -14.42
C ALA A 118 -3.11 5.35 -15.77
N PHE A 119 -2.07 6.13 -16.06
CA PHE A 119 -1.84 6.72 -17.39
C PHE A 119 -1.39 5.70 -18.45
N GLN A 120 -0.82 4.57 -18.02
CA GLN A 120 -0.24 3.55 -18.91
C GLN A 120 -1.13 2.31 -19.01
N VAL A 121 -1.86 2.00 -17.94
CA VAL A 121 -2.71 0.81 -17.83
C VAL A 121 -4.03 1.21 -17.18
N GLY A 122 -5.14 0.63 -17.63
CA GLY A 122 -6.46 0.90 -17.04
C GLY A 122 -6.50 0.54 -15.55
N VAL A 123 -6.68 1.55 -14.70
CA VAL A 123 -6.82 1.41 -13.23
C VAL A 123 -7.98 2.27 -12.78
N ARG A 124 -8.98 1.68 -12.11
CA ARG A 124 -10.15 2.41 -11.61
C ARG A 124 -9.99 2.88 -10.16
N ALA A 125 -9.28 2.09 -9.36
CA ALA A 125 -9.14 2.36 -7.93
C ALA A 125 -7.84 1.79 -7.36
N LEU A 126 -7.42 2.32 -6.22
CA LEU A 126 -6.48 1.70 -5.30
C LEU A 126 -7.28 0.96 -4.22
N ALA A 127 -7.11 -0.35 -4.12
CA ALA A 127 -7.78 -1.19 -3.13
C ALA A 127 -6.84 -1.53 -1.98
N VAL A 128 -7.39 -1.65 -0.77
CA VAL A 128 -6.66 -2.10 0.41
C VAL A 128 -7.55 -3.00 1.27
N HIS A 129 -6.96 -4.00 1.90
CA HIS A 129 -7.63 -4.79 2.93
C HIS A 129 -7.08 -4.36 4.29
N ALA A 130 -7.88 -3.63 5.06
CA ALA A 130 -7.56 -3.25 6.42
C ALA A 130 -7.52 -4.50 7.31
N LEU A 131 -6.55 -4.54 8.23
CA LEU A 131 -6.37 -5.67 9.13
C LEU A 131 -7.44 -5.69 10.24
N ASN A 132 -7.92 -4.51 10.64
CA ASN A 132 -8.90 -4.32 11.71
C ASN A 132 -9.60 -2.96 11.54
N GLU A 133 -10.57 -2.66 12.41
CA GLU A 133 -11.36 -1.42 12.36
C GLU A 133 -10.52 -0.16 12.64
N GLU A 134 -9.45 -0.24 13.43
CA GLU A 134 -8.53 0.90 13.66
C GLU A 134 -7.80 1.28 12.36
N VAL A 135 -7.27 0.28 11.65
CA VAL A 135 -6.59 0.45 10.36
C VAL A 135 -7.58 0.95 9.30
N LYS A 136 -8.82 0.47 9.31
CA LYS A 136 -9.87 0.99 8.44
C LYS A 136 -10.11 2.48 8.70
N CYS A 137 -10.22 2.90 9.96
CA CYS A 137 -10.34 4.31 10.34
C CYS A 137 -9.15 5.16 9.88
N PHE A 138 -7.93 4.60 9.86
CA PHE A 138 -6.78 5.28 9.26
C PHE A 138 -7.02 5.56 7.77
N TYR A 139 -7.42 4.57 6.99
CA TYR A 139 -7.62 4.73 5.54
C TYR A 139 -8.82 5.63 5.19
N THR A 140 -9.94 5.52 5.91
CA THR A 140 -11.14 6.34 5.62
C THR A 140 -10.88 7.83 5.80
N ARG A 141 -10.01 8.21 6.75
CA ARG A 141 -9.57 9.61 6.92
C ARG A 141 -8.87 10.19 5.68
N PHE A 142 -8.32 9.34 4.81
CA PHE A 142 -7.69 9.74 3.55
C PHE A 142 -8.62 9.60 2.33
N GLY A 143 -9.93 9.40 2.56
CA GLY A 143 -10.93 9.33 1.49
C GLY A 143 -11.09 7.94 0.88
N PHE A 144 -10.57 6.89 1.52
CA PHE A 144 -10.93 5.53 1.16
C PHE A 144 -12.36 5.21 1.61
N GLU A 145 -13.11 4.54 0.74
CA GLU A 145 -14.49 4.15 0.97
C GLU A 145 -14.59 2.63 1.15
N PRO A 146 -15.34 2.14 2.15
CA PRO A 146 -15.52 0.71 2.35
C PRO A 146 -16.33 0.08 1.22
N SER A 147 -16.02 -1.17 0.92
CA SER A 147 -16.83 -2.07 0.09
C SER A 147 -18.19 -2.30 0.74
N ILE A 148 -19.20 -2.56 -0.08
CA ILE A 148 -20.55 -2.86 0.39
C ILE A 148 -20.71 -4.29 0.95
N VAL A 149 -19.76 -5.19 0.67
CA VAL A 149 -19.79 -6.59 1.12
C VAL A 149 -18.88 -6.80 2.33
N ASN A 150 -17.69 -6.19 2.32
CA ASN A 150 -16.74 -6.30 3.43
C ASN A 150 -16.20 -4.91 3.78
N THR A 151 -16.56 -4.41 4.96
CA THR A 151 -16.19 -3.08 5.44
C THR A 151 -14.68 -2.88 5.64
N LEU A 152 -13.91 -3.97 5.76
CA LEU A 152 -12.46 -3.94 5.84
C LEU A 152 -11.78 -3.91 4.47
N THR A 153 -12.52 -4.13 3.38
CA THR A 153 -12.01 -3.86 2.03
C THR A 153 -12.35 -2.44 1.66
N LEU A 154 -11.35 -1.59 1.46
CA LEU A 154 -11.56 -0.19 1.10
C LEU A 154 -11.01 0.13 -0.28
N LEU A 155 -11.61 1.12 -0.92
CA LEU A 155 -11.24 1.58 -2.25
C LEU A 155 -11.03 3.09 -2.24
N PHE A 156 -10.02 3.53 -2.97
CA PHE A 156 -9.78 4.93 -3.27
C PHE A 156 -9.88 5.14 -4.78
N PRO A 157 -10.71 6.09 -5.26
CA PRO A 157 -10.93 6.26 -6.69
C PRO A 157 -9.71 6.90 -7.34
N ILE A 158 -9.21 6.28 -8.41
CA ILE A 158 -8.12 6.85 -9.19
C ILE A 158 -8.73 7.66 -10.33
N LYS A 159 -8.34 8.93 -10.39
CA LYS A 159 -8.68 9.86 -11.47
C LYS A 159 -7.42 10.07 -12.29
N VAL A 160 -7.56 9.90 -13.59
CA VAL A 160 -6.56 10.15 -14.63
C VAL A 160 -7.01 11.35 -15.44
#